data_AF-A0A4Y6UZL4-F1
#
_entry.id   AF-A0A4Y6UZL4-F1
#
_cell.length_a   1.000
_cell.length_b   1.000
_cell.length_c   1.000
_cell.angle_alpha   90.00
_cell.angle_beta   90.00
_cell.angle_gamma   90.00
#
_symmetry.space_group_name_H-M   'P 1'
#
loop_
_entity.id
_entity.type
_entity.pdbx_description
1 polymer ?
#
loop_
_entity_poly.entity_id
_entity_poly.type
_entity_poly.pdbx_seq_one_letter_code
_entity_poly.pdbx_strand_id
1 'polypeptide(L)'
;MSDKLHDLFANVQAEVISVLGETEGMSHPLVDLFRTSLEEERGAFERMLPLLKGGDAELDTFKTDCSVIYLNDEIVESTFRAWLRAVDWMDHEDSEEAAKLENRFPGMKSTLKKAAAEMERIYGAANIKFVIPALYQPQPQTGGSR
;
A
#
# COMPACT_ATOMS: atom_id res chain seq x y z
N MET A 1 7.03 5.79 19.76
CA MET A 1 7.64 5.00 18.67
C MET A 1 6.57 4.48 17.70
N SER A 2 5.41 4.01 18.19
CA SER A 2 4.30 3.60 17.32
C SER A 2 3.62 4.77 16.58
N ASP A 3 3.63 6.00 17.11
CA ASP A 3 3.00 7.16 16.46
C ASP A 3 3.48 7.39 15.01
N LYS A 4 4.79 7.22 14.76
CA LYS A 4 5.33 7.34 13.40
C LYS A 4 4.83 6.24 12.47
N LEU A 5 4.72 5.01 12.96
CA LEU A 5 4.21 3.88 12.19
C LEU A 5 2.72 4.07 11.88
N HIS A 6 1.95 4.50 12.89
CA HIS A 6 0.56 4.90 12.74
C HIS A 6 0.41 5.97 11.66
N ASP A 7 1.17 7.06 11.72
CA ASP A 7 1.07 8.17 10.77
C ASP A 7 1.42 7.75 9.34
N LEU A 8 2.42 6.89 9.16
CA LEU A 8 2.77 6.35 7.85
C LEU A 8 1.63 5.55 7.24
N PHE A 9 1.01 4.66 8.02
CA PHE A 9 -0.13 3.88 7.53
C PHE A 9 -1.39 4.73 7.35
N ALA A 10 -1.64 5.71 8.22
CA ALA A 10 -2.78 6.63 8.09
C ALA A 10 -2.67 7.46 6.80
N ASN A 11 -1.45 7.88 6.42
CA ASN A 11 -1.22 8.58 5.16
C ASN A 11 -1.54 7.69 3.94
N VAL A 12 -1.17 6.41 3.96
CA VAL A 12 -1.52 5.47 2.88
C VAL A 12 -3.03 5.26 2.84
N GLN A 13 -3.68 5.07 3.99
CA GLN A 13 -5.14 4.93 4.05
C GLN A 13 -5.86 6.14 3.44
N ALA A 14 -5.38 7.36 3.69
CA ALA A 14 -5.96 8.57 3.12
C ALA A 14 -5.87 8.58 1.58
N GLU A 15 -4.73 8.14 1.02
CA GLU A 15 -4.57 8.00 -0.44
C GLU A 15 -5.49 6.90 -1.00
N VAL A 16 -5.61 5.75 -0.33
CA VAL A 16 -6.53 4.66 -0.70
C VAL A 16 -7.98 5.18 -0.78
N ILE A 17 -8.43 5.91 0.25
CA ILE A 17 -9.78 6.51 0.28
C ILE A 17 -9.95 7.51 -0.86
N SER A 18 -8.95 8.33 -1.12
CA SER A 18 -8.98 9.32 -2.21
C SER A 18 -9.11 8.66 -3.58
N VAL A 19 -8.32 7.62 -3.85
CA VAL A 19 -8.40 6.84 -5.11
C VAL A 19 -9.75 6.14 -5.24
N LEU A 20 -10.30 5.58 -4.15
CA LEU A 20 -11.63 4.98 -4.16
C LEU A 20 -12.73 6.00 -4.46
N GLY A 21 -12.61 7.24 -3.99
CA GLY A 21 -13.55 8.31 -4.33
C GLY A 21 -13.45 8.73 -5.81
N GLU A 22 -12.24 8.91 -6.33
CA GLU A 22 -12.01 9.35 -7.71
C GLU A 22 -12.40 8.32 -8.77
N THR A 23 -12.38 7.04 -8.40
CA THR A 23 -12.68 5.93 -9.32
C THR A 23 -14.08 5.35 -9.16
N GLU A 24 -14.96 5.95 -8.33
CA GLU A 24 -16.30 5.43 -8.03
C GLU A 24 -17.22 5.34 -9.25
N GLY A 25 -17.14 6.31 -10.15
CA GLY A 25 -17.98 6.38 -11.36
C GLY A 25 -17.40 5.66 -12.59
N MET A 26 -16.20 5.10 -12.49
CA MET A 26 -15.50 4.50 -13.62
C MET A 26 -15.95 3.06 -13.82
N SER A 27 -16.41 2.73 -15.03
CA SER A 27 -16.92 1.40 -15.38
C SER A 27 -15.92 0.65 -16.27
N HIS A 28 -14.92 0.03 -15.65
CA HIS A 28 -13.93 -0.78 -16.37
C HIS A 28 -13.54 -2.02 -15.54
N PRO A 29 -13.45 -3.24 -16.12
CA PRO A 29 -13.15 -4.46 -15.35
C PRO A 29 -11.84 -4.39 -14.54
N LEU A 30 -10.79 -3.75 -15.09
CA LEU A 30 -9.55 -3.53 -14.34
C LEU A 30 -9.70 -2.51 -13.20
N VAL A 31 -10.63 -1.56 -13.33
CA VAL A 31 -10.97 -0.61 -12.26
C VAL A 31 -11.67 -1.35 -11.13
N ASP A 32 -12.65 -2.21 -11.44
CA ASP A 32 -13.31 -3.06 -10.43
C ASP A 32 -12.31 -3.93 -9.66
N LEU A 33 -11.34 -4.51 -10.35
CA LEU A 33 -10.31 -5.37 -9.75
C LEU A 33 -9.40 -4.60 -8.77
N PHE A 34 -8.82 -3.47 -9.18
CA PHE A 34 -7.96 -2.72 -8.25
C PHE A 34 -8.78 -2.08 -7.13
N ARG A 35 -10.02 -1.64 -7.39
CA ARG A 35 -10.91 -1.09 -6.36
C ARG A 35 -11.27 -2.14 -5.31
N THR A 36 -11.54 -3.39 -5.71
CA THR A 36 -11.78 -4.49 -4.78
C THR A 36 -10.59 -4.69 -3.82
N SER A 37 -9.37 -4.62 -4.35
CA SER A 37 -8.15 -4.75 -3.55
C SER A 37 -7.94 -3.55 -2.61
N LEU A 38 -8.25 -2.32 -3.08
CA LEU A 38 -8.20 -1.10 -2.27
C LEU A 38 -9.26 -1.09 -1.15
N GLU A 39 -10.45 -1.65 -1.39
CA GLU A 39 -11.50 -1.79 -0.37
C GLU A 39 -11.07 -2.75 0.75
N GLU A 40 -10.46 -3.89 0.39
CA GLU A 40 -9.86 -4.81 1.36
C GLU A 40 -8.72 -4.15 2.15
N GLU A 41 -7.87 -3.39 1.47
CA GLU A 41 -6.78 -2.62 2.09
C GLU A 41 -7.33 -1.56 3.06
N ARG A 42 -8.39 -0.81 2.67
CA ARG A 42 -9.09 0.13 3.55
C ARG A 42 -9.60 -0.56 4.80
N GLY A 43 -10.25 -1.72 4.66
CA GLY A 43 -10.76 -2.49 5.79
C GLY A 43 -9.64 -2.98 6.72
N ALA A 44 -8.48 -3.36 6.18
CA ALA A 44 -7.31 -3.71 6.98
C ALA A 44 -6.76 -2.50 7.76
N PHE A 45 -6.68 -1.32 7.13
CA PHE A 45 -6.30 -0.09 7.83
C PHE A 45 -7.26 0.28 8.95
N GLU A 46 -8.57 0.18 8.73
CA GLU A 46 -9.60 0.48 9.73
C GLU A 46 -9.48 -0.39 10.98
N ARG A 47 -9.05 -1.65 10.84
CA ARG A 47 -8.79 -2.57 11.96
C ARG A 47 -7.44 -2.31 12.62
N MET A 48 -6.40 -2.04 11.83
CA MET A 48 -5.02 -1.92 12.32
C MET A 48 -4.72 -0.58 13.00
N LEU A 49 -5.16 0.54 12.43
CA LEU A 49 -4.78 1.88 12.92
C LEU A 49 -5.17 2.14 14.39
N PRO A 50 -6.37 1.74 14.87
CA PRO A 50 -6.72 1.89 16.29
C PRO A 50 -5.76 1.17 17.23
N LEU A 51 -5.20 0.02 16.82
CA LEU A 51 -4.23 -0.74 17.62
C LEU A 51 -2.90 0.01 17.75
N LEU A 52 -2.45 0.64 16.65
CA LEU A 52 -1.19 1.39 16.61
C LEU A 52 -1.24 2.72 17.37
N LYS A 53 -2.42 3.32 17.53
CA LYS A 53 -2.59 4.60 18.24
C LYS A 53 -2.19 4.54 19.73
N GLY A 54 -2.11 3.33 20.31
CA GLY A 54 -1.79 3.10 21.72
C GLY A 54 -0.30 3.09 22.07
N GLY A 55 0.63 3.21 21.11
CA GLY A 55 2.06 3.31 21.41
C GLY A 55 2.81 1.98 21.51
N ASP A 56 2.15 0.91 21.98
CA ASP A 56 2.74 -0.39 22.33
C ASP A 56 1.98 -1.58 21.69
N ALA A 57 1.62 -1.47 20.41
CA ALA A 57 0.98 -2.58 19.70
C ALA A 57 1.94 -3.76 19.51
N GLU A 58 1.55 -4.95 19.96
CA GLU A 58 2.28 -6.19 19.65
C GLU A 58 2.04 -6.58 18.18
N LEU A 59 3.12 -6.93 17.46
CA LEU A 59 3.04 -7.28 16.03
C LEU A 59 1.99 -8.36 15.74
N ASP A 60 1.86 -9.35 16.62
CA ASP A 60 0.91 -10.45 16.47
C ASP A 60 -0.56 -10.00 16.42
N THR A 61 -0.89 -8.82 16.96
CA THR A 61 -2.26 -8.30 16.98
C THR A 61 -2.69 -7.71 15.63
N PHE A 62 -1.76 -7.34 14.76
CA PHE A 62 -2.07 -6.67 13.49
C PHE A 62 -1.30 -7.22 12.27
N LYS A 63 -0.43 -8.22 12.45
CA LYS A 63 0.39 -8.77 11.36
C LYS A 63 -0.43 -9.23 10.15
N THR A 64 -1.62 -9.81 10.37
CA THR A 64 -2.47 -10.28 9.27
C THR A 64 -2.99 -9.11 8.45
N ASP A 65 -3.51 -8.07 9.10
CA ASP A 65 -3.97 -6.85 8.40
C ASP A 65 -2.81 -6.16 7.67
N CYS A 66 -1.64 -6.13 8.29
CA CYS A 66 -0.42 -5.62 7.65
C CYS A 66 -0.06 -6.40 6.38
N SER A 67 -0.10 -7.74 6.42
CA SER A 67 0.13 -8.56 5.22
C SER A 67 -0.91 -8.31 4.12
N VAL A 68 -2.19 -8.11 4.47
CA VAL A 68 -3.23 -7.75 3.49
C VAL A 68 -2.87 -6.43 2.80
N ILE A 69 -2.47 -5.40 3.56
CA ILE A 69 -2.09 -4.10 3.01
C ILE A 69 -0.96 -4.24 1.97
N TYR A 70 0.13 -4.91 2.34
CA TYR A 70 1.27 -5.03 1.42
C TYR A 70 0.97 -5.90 0.19
N LEU A 71 0.21 -6.98 0.35
CA LEU A 71 -0.16 -7.84 -0.78
C LEU A 71 -1.10 -7.12 -1.74
N ASN A 72 -2.05 -6.35 -1.20
CA ASN A 72 -3.00 -5.61 -2.02
C ASN A 72 -2.33 -4.45 -2.75
N ASP A 73 -1.36 -3.74 -2.15
CA ASP A 73 -0.59 -2.71 -2.88
C ASP A 73 0.11 -3.28 -4.13
N GLU A 74 0.65 -4.51 -4.07
CA GLU A 74 1.25 -5.17 -5.25
C GLU A 74 0.19 -5.50 -6.33
N ILE A 75 -0.98 -6.00 -5.92
CA ILE A 75 -2.09 -6.31 -6.82
C ILE A 75 -2.62 -5.03 -7.47
N VAL A 76 -2.82 -3.99 -6.67
CA VAL A 76 -3.32 -2.68 -7.09
C VAL A 76 -2.36 -2.05 -8.08
N GLU A 77 -1.06 -1.99 -7.78
CA GLU A 77 -0.07 -1.38 -8.69
C GLU A 77 -0.05 -2.11 -10.04
N SER A 78 -0.03 -3.45 -10.02
CA SER A 78 0.02 -4.24 -11.26
C SER A 78 -1.24 -4.07 -12.12
N THR A 79 -2.42 -4.05 -11.47
CA THR A 79 -3.72 -3.94 -12.13
C THR A 79 -3.95 -2.52 -12.66
N PHE A 80 -3.61 -1.49 -11.88
CA PHE A 80 -3.66 -0.10 -12.31
C PHE A 80 -2.74 0.16 -13.51
N ARG A 81 -1.51 -0.37 -13.51
CA ARG A 81 -0.61 -0.26 -14.68
C ARG A 81 -1.15 -0.98 -15.91
N ALA A 82 -1.91 -2.05 -15.74
CA ALA A 82 -2.58 -2.73 -16.85
C ALA A 82 -3.73 -1.87 -17.39
N TRP A 83 -4.49 -1.22 -16.50
CA TRP A 83 -5.54 -0.29 -16.88
C TRP A 83 -5.02 0.93 -17.63
N LEU A 84 -3.97 1.59 -17.14
CA LEU A 84 -3.30 2.69 -17.84
C LEU A 84 -2.93 2.32 -19.28
N ARG A 85 -2.32 1.14 -19.47
CA ARG A 85 -1.97 0.64 -20.81
C ARG A 85 -3.19 0.38 -21.68
N ALA A 86 -4.27 -0.15 -21.09
CA ALA A 86 -5.48 -0.44 -21.83
C ALA A 86 -6.17 0.84 -22.32
N VAL A 87 -6.34 1.85 -21.44
CA VAL A 87 -7.03 3.10 -21.82
C VAL A 87 -6.21 3.94 -22.80
N ASP A 88 -4.88 3.91 -22.70
CA ASP A 88 -3.97 4.56 -23.65
C ASP A 88 -4.09 3.95 -25.06
N TRP A 89 -4.13 2.61 -25.16
CA TRP A 89 -4.27 1.94 -26.46
C TRP A 89 -5.66 2.08 -27.10
N MET A 90 -6.70 2.28 -26.29
CA MET A 90 -8.09 2.35 -26.74
C MET A 90 -8.55 3.77 -27.06
N ASP A 91 -7.73 4.80 -26.81
CA ASP A 91 -8.14 6.21 -26.85
C ASP A 91 -9.45 6.43 -26.05
N HIS A 92 -9.53 5.79 -24.87
CA HIS A 92 -10.74 5.74 -24.06
C HIS A 92 -10.98 7.09 -23.37
N GLU A 93 -12.24 7.43 -23.11
CA GLU A 93 -12.63 8.67 -22.43
C GLU A 93 -12.00 8.85 -21.04
N ASP A 94 -11.55 7.75 -20.43
CA ASP A 94 -10.90 7.74 -19.12
C ASP A 94 -9.39 8.02 -19.16
N SER A 95 -8.77 8.21 -20.33
CA SER A 95 -7.29 8.31 -20.43
C SER A 95 -6.72 9.49 -19.64
N GLU A 96 -7.41 10.65 -19.65
CA GLU A 96 -7.02 11.83 -18.88
C GLU A 96 -7.16 11.60 -17.37
N GLU A 97 -8.24 10.94 -16.93
CA GLU A 97 -8.44 10.65 -15.50
C GLU A 97 -7.47 9.58 -14.99
N ALA A 98 -7.19 8.56 -15.80
CA ALA A 98 -6.21 7.54 -15.48
C ALA A 98 -4.80 8.14 -15.31
N ALA A 99 -4.40 9.07 -16.19
CA ALA A 99 -3.12 9.75 -16.12
C ALA A 99 -2.95 10.58 -14.83
N LYS A 100 -4.02 11.19 -14.31
CA LYS A 100 -3.97 11.95 -13.03
C LYS A 100 -3.64 11.05 -11.83
N LEU A 101 -4.00 9.79 -11.89
CA LEU A 101 -3.77 8.81 -10.83
C LEU A 101 -2.37 8.17 -10.90
N GLU A 102 -1.62 8.35 -12.00
CA GLU A 102 -0.37 7.64 -12.26
C GLU A 102 0.69 7.83 -11.15
N ASN A 103 0.73 9.02 -10.55
CA ASN A 103 1.71 9.35 -9.52
C ASN A 103 1.34 8.91 -8.10
N ARG A 104 0.11 8.46 -7.85
CA ARG A 104 -0.36 8.12 -6.50
C ARG A 104 0.19 6.80 -5.99
N PHE A 105 0.15 5.75 -6.81
CA PHE A 105 0.64 4.42 -6.42
C PHE A 105 2.14 4.39 -6.10
N PRO A 106 3.03 5.06 -6.88
CA PRO A 106 4.43 5.23 -6.48
C PRO A 106 4.59 5.94 -5.12
N GLY A 107 3.72 6.90 -4.82
CA GLY A 107 3.68 7.62 -3.53
C GLY A 107 3.30 6.72 -2.36
N MET A 108 2.22 5.95 -2.50
CA MET A 108 1.78 4.96 -1.50
C MET A 108 2.87 3.93 -1.25
N LYS A 109 3.44 3.33 -2.31
CA LYS A 109 4.54 2.37 -2.22
C LYS A 109 5.77 2.93 -1.49
N SER A 110 6.13 4.18 -1.76
CA SER A 110 7.23 4.87 -1.05
C SER A 110 6.94 5.01 0.44
N THR A 111 5.69 5.34 0.81
CA THR A 111 5.27 5.45 2.21
C THR A 111 5.22 4.08 2.89
N LEU A 112 4.74 3.03 2.20
CA LEU A 112 4.77 1.65 2.69
C LEU A 112 6.19 1.11 2.90
N LYS A 113 7.16 1.50 2.07
CA LYS A 113 8.59 1.20 2.31
C LYS A 113 9.12 1.87 3.58
N LYS A 114 8.72 3.12 3.85
CA LYS A 114 9.07 3.80 5.10
C LYS A 114 8.43 3.12 6.30
N ALA A 115 7.17 2.66 6.16
CA ALA A 115 6.48 1.89 7.19
C ALA A 115 7.21 0.55 7.46
N ALA A 116 7.67 -0.14 6.42
CA ALA A 116 8.43 -1.39 6.56
C ALA A 116 9.75 -1.18 7.32
N ALA A 117 10.49 -0.11 7.00
CA ALA A 117 11.70 0.25 7.74
C ALA A 117 11.41 0.58 9.21
N GLU A 118 10.27 1.24 9.49
CA GLU A 118 9.84 1.53 10.85
C GLU A 118 9.42 0.27 11.62
N MET A 119 8.73 -0.66 10.95
CA MET A 119 8.39 -1.97 11.52
C MET A 119 9.65 -2.80 11.82
N GLU A 120 10.64 -2.78 10.93
CA GLU A 120 11.93 -3.44 11.19
C GLU A 120 12.61 -2.87 12.44
N ARG A 121 12.58 -1.54 12.60
CA ARG A 121 13.17 -0.82 13.73
C ARG A 121 12.48 -1.15 15.06
N ILE A 122 11.16 -1.36 15.05
CA ILE A 122 10.35 -1.61 16.26
C ILE A 122 10.35 -3.11 16.61
N TYR A 123 10.13 -3.98 15.62
CA TYR A 123 9.87 -5.41 15.84
C TYR A 123 11.03 -6.33 15.40
N GLY A 124 12.01 -5.81 14.68
CA GLY A 124 13.16 -6.56 14.18
C GLY A 124 12.91 -7.29 12.85
N ALA A 125 13.94 -7.34 12.01
CA ALA A 125 13.91 -7.93 10.67
C ALA A 125 13.38 -9.38 10.64
N ALA A 126 13.76 -10.19 11.63
CA ALA A 126 13.37 -11.60 11.69
C ALA A 126 11.85 -11.80 11.83
N ASN A 127 11.16 -10.86 12.49
CA ASN A 127 9.72 -10.93 12.75
C ASN A 127 8.91 -10.39 11.56
N ILE A 128 9.42 -9.34 10.89
CA ILE A 128 8.68 -8.70 9.80
C ILE A 128 8.83 -9.41 8.45
N LYS A 129 9.85 -10.27 8.27
CA LYS A 129 10.15 -10.92 6.97
C LYS A 129 9.03 -11.79 6.40
N PHE A 130 8.13 -12.27 7.26
CA PHE A 130 6.96 -13.07 6.88
C PHE A 130 5.67 -12.26 6.79
N VAL A 131 5.72 -11.00 7.22
CA VAL A 131 4.59 -10.08 7.19
C VAL A 131 4.67 -9.18 5.97
N ILE A 132 5.87 -8.70 5.66
CA ILE A 132 6.16 -7.72 4.62
C ILE A 132 6.85 -8.40 3.43
N PRO A 133 6.34 -8.27 2.20
CA PRO A 133 6.99 -8.81 1.00
C PRO A 133 8.38 -8.23 0.75
N ALA A 134 9.24 -9.00 0.10
CA ALA A 134 10.64 -8.64 -0.15
C ALA A 134 10.82 -7.30 -0.88
N LEU A 135 9.87 -6.89 -1.72
CA LEU A 135 9.91 -5.63 -2.46
C LEU A 135 9.82 -4.37 -1.57
N TYR A 136 9.33 -4.52 -0.34
CA TYR A 136 9.18 -3.45 0.64
C TYR A 136 10.19 -3.54 1.78
N GLN A 137 10.85 -4.69 1.93
CA GLN A 137 11.88 -4.87 2.95
C GLN A 137 13.08 -3.95 2.68
N PRO A 138 13.64 -3.31 3.72
CA PRO A 138 14.91 -2.60 3.59
C PRO A 138 15.98 -3.57 3.09
N GLN A 139 16.69 -3.18 2.02
CA GLN A 139 17.78 -4.02 1.54
C GLN A 139 18.90 -4.01 2.58
N PRO A 140 19.46 -5.18 2.95
CA PRO A 140 20.69 -5.19 3.74
C PRO A 140 21.73 -4.40 2.95
N GLN A 141 22.35 -3.40 3.59
CA GLN A 141 23.49 -2.72 2.99
C GLN A 141 24.52 -3.80 2.68
N THR A 142 24.68 -4.14 1.41
CA THR A 142 25.79 -4.96 0.96
C THR A 142 27.03 -4.16 1.30
N GLY A 143 27.68 -4.51 2.42
CA GLY A 143 29.02 -4.04 2.74
C GLY A 143 29.88 -4.33 1.52
N GLY A 144 30.25 -3.27 0.80
CA GLY A 144 31.24 -3.34 -0.25
C GLY A 144 32.57 -3.68 0.39
N SER A 145 32.84 -4.98 0.55
CA SER A 145 34.20 -5.47 0.71
C SER A 145 34.83 -5.51 -0.67
N ARG A 146 35.63 -4.48 -0.98
CA ARG A 146 36.78 -4.59 -1.86
C ARG A 146 38.01 -4.16 -1.08
#